data_AF-A0A1W2AEI6-F1
#
_entry.id   AF-A0A1W2AEI6-F1
#
_cell.length_a   1.000
_cell.length_b   1.000
_cell.length_c   1.000
_cell.angle_alpha   90.00
_cell.angle_beta   90.00
_cell.angle_gamma   90.00
#
_symmetry.space_group_name_H-M   'P 1'
#
loop_
_entity.id
_entity.type
_entity.pdbx_description
1 polymer ?
#
loop_
_entity_poly.entity_id
_entity_poly.type
_entity_poly.pdbx_seq_one_letter_code
_entity_poly.pdbx_strand_id
1 'polypeptide(L)'
;MNKRILNRVIALVLVIMSVFAYASIALADPVPCYITLKYANDKNAPVKVRTGPGKDYPVAAYLTEGTLVYYVSGNGNNLDNWNKIIVPGVEGEYCYIQQKYLTDKKPSTPSEPEQGSANARYGSKNLKKGSKGSKVRVLQQDLKSLGYNIAVDGDFGAKTEKAVKAFQKAHKLTADGIVGPKTRLELYMAIKYR
;
A
#
# COMPACT_ATOMS: atom_id res chain seq x y z
N MET A 1 37.41 -36.99 57.90
CA MET A 1 36.88 -35.87 57.08
C MET A 1 35.90 -35.07 57.94
N ASN A 2 36.16 -33.78 58.17
CA ASN A 2 35.50 -33.01 59.23
C ASN A 2 34.06 -32.63 58.82
N LYS A 3 33.04 -32.93 59.66
CA LYS A 3 31.61 -32.71 59.32
C LYS A 3 31.30 -31.26 58.90
N ARG A 4 32.08 -30.30 59.40
CA ARG A 4 32.01 -28.88 59.02
C ARG A 4 32.52 -28.58 57.60
N ILE A 5 33.51 -29.34 57.13
CA ILE A 5 34.04 -29.24 55.77
C ILE A 5 33.05 -29.90 54.80
N LEU A 6 32.48 -31.05 55.18
CA LEU A 6 31.49 -31.75 54.37
C LEU A 6 30.21 -30.90 54.16
N ASN A 7 29.70 -30.25 55.22
CA ASN A 7 28.54 -29.35 55.08
C ASN A 7 28.84 -28.09 54.25
N ARG A 8 30.08 -27.58 54.26
CA ARG A 8 30.48 -26.43 53.43
C ARG A 8 30.64 -26.81 51.96
N VAL A 9 31.15 -28.00 51.67
CA VAL A 9 31.25 -28.52 50.30
C VAL A 9 29.86 -28.83 49.74
N ILE A 10 28.96 -29.44 50.53
CA ILE A 10 27.57 -29.69 50.11
C ILE A 10 26.81 -28.37 49.86
N ALA A 11 26.97 -27.37 50.74
CA ALA A 11 26.35 -26.06 50.53
C ALA A 11 26.89 -25.33 49.29
N LEU A 12 28.20 -25.43 49.01
CA LEU A 12 28.81 -24.84 47.81
C LEU A 12 28.35 -25.55 46.53
N VAL A 13 28.24 -26.87 46.54
CA VAL A 13 27.72 -27.66 45.41
C VAL A 13 26.24 -27.38 45.17
N LEU A 14 25.44 -27.16 46.21
CA LEU A 14 24.02 -26.78 46.07
C LEU A 14 23.84 -25.35 45.52
N VAL A 15 24.73 -24.41 45.86
CA VAL A 15 24.74 -23.06 45.28
C VAL A 15 25.21 -23.07 43.82
N ILE A 16 26.17 -23.91 43.46
CA ILE A 16 26.64 -24.04 42.07
C ILE A 16 25.58 -24.75 41.20
N MET A 17 24.88 -25.75 41.73
CA MET A 17 23.77 -26.42 41.04
C MET A 17 22.53 -25.53 40.88
N SER A 18 22.30 -24.56 41.77
CA SER A 18 21.23 -23.57 41.57
C SER A 18 21.62 -22.49 40.55
N VAL A 19 22.88 -22.04 40.51
CA VAL A 19 23.34 -21.06 39.51
C VAL A 19 23.33 -21.64 38.09
N PHE A 20 23.58 -22.95 37.91
CA PHE A 20 23.53 -23.60 36.59
C PHE A 20 22.12 -24.04 36.16
N ALA A 21 21.16 -24.23 37.07
CA ALA A 21 19.77 -24.55 36.73
C ALA A 21 18.93 -23.32 36.31
N TYR A 22 19.42 -22.10 36.54
CA TYR A 22 18.74 -20.87 36.10
C TYR A 22 19.15 -20.38 34.70
N ALA A 23 20.13 -21.02 34.04
CA ALA A 23 20.57 -20.65 32.69
C ALA A 23 19.85 -21.43 31.56
N SER A 24 18.68 -22.02 31.82
CA SER A 24 17.90 -22.73 30.78
C SER A 24 16.41 -22.48 30.79
N ILE A 25 15.92 -21.48 31.54
CA ILE A 25 14.72 -20.79 31.11
C ILE A 25 15.23 -19.77 30.09
N ALA A 26 15.28 -20.17 28.83
CA ALA A 26 15.12 -19.21 27.76
C ALA A 26 13.78 -18.51 28.03
N LEU A 27 13.81 -17.40 28.80
CA LEU A 27 12.86 -16.34 28.53
C LEU A 27 13.08 -16.08 27.06
N ALA A 28 12.18 -16.57 26.21
CA ALA A 28 12.04 -16.03 24.88
C ALA A 28 12.02 -14.52 25.12
N ASP A 29 13.07 -13.83 24.67
CA ASP A 29 13.17 -12.38 24.80
C ASP A 29 11.79 -11.84 24.41
N PRO A 30 11.13 -11.00 25.24
CA PRO A 30 9.82 -10.48 24.89
C PRO A 30 9.98 -9.80 23.53
N VAL A 31 9.52 -10.46 22.46
CA VAL A 31 9.70 -9.95 21.09
C VAL A 31 9.04 -8.59 21.12
N PRO A 32 9.81 -7.48 21.05
CA PRO A 32 9.26 -6.18 21.32
C PRO A 32 8.19 -5.92 20.26
N CYS A 33 6.94 -5.72 20.69
CA CYS A 33 5.86 -5.42 19.77
C CYS A 33 6.07 -3.99 19.25
N TYR A 34 6.69 -3.85 18.09
CA TYR A 34 6.83 -2.55 17.45
C TYR A 34 5.71 -2.36 16.43
N ILE A 35 5.17 -1.14 16.39
CA ILE A 35 4.16 -0.74 15.42
C ILE A 35 4.89 -0.18 14.19
N THR A 36 4.60 -0.70 12.99
CA THR A 36 5.07 -0.13 11.73
C THR A 36 3.92 0.44 10.90
N LEU A 37 4.24 1.42 10.07
CA LEU A 37 3.29 1.97 9.12
C LEU A 37 3.23 1.09 7.89
N LYS A 38 2.03 0.63 7.52
CA LYS A 38 1.76 -0.06 6.27
C LYS A 38 0.53 0.56 5.59
N TYR A 39 0.25 0.11 4.38
CA TYR A 39 -0.88 0.57 3.59
C TYR A 39 -1.71 -0.61 3.08
N ALA A 40 -3.02 -0.42 3.02
CA ALA A 40 -3.92 -1.34 2.35
C ALA A 40 -3.66 -1.35 0.83
N ASN A 41 -3.60 -2.54 0.23
CA ASN A 41 -3.26 -2.72 -1.18
C ASN A 41 -4.21 -3.75 -1.82
N ASP A 42 -5.32 -3.26 -2.36
CA ASP A 42 -6.19 -4.02 -3.26
C ASP A 42 -6.77 -3.08 -4.30
N LYS A 43 -6.43 -3.32 -5.57
CA LYS A 43 -6.82 -2.49 -6.72
C LYS A 43 -8.23 -2.77 -7.21
N ASN A 44 -8.81 -3.91 -6.82
CA ASN A 44 -10.05 -4.42 -7.39
C ASN A 44 -11.24 -4.24 -6.45
N ALA A 45 -11.00 -4.11 -5.14
CA ALA A 45 -12.07 -3.97 -4.16
C ALA A 45 -11.57 -3.33 -2.84
N PRO A 46 -12.46 -2.72 -2.04
CA PRO A 46 -12.13 -2.35 -0.67
C PRO A 46 -11.72 -3.58 0.15
N VAL A 47 -10.58 -3.49 0.82
CA VAL A 47 -10.04 -4.54 1.68
C VAL A 47 -10.91 -4.69 2.91
N LYS A 48 -11.44 -5.90 3.13
CA LYS A 48 -12.23 -6.25 4.31
C LYS A 48 -11.29 -6.54 5.48
N VAL A 49 -11.36 -5.71 6.52
CA VAL A 49 -10.70 -6.01 7.80
C VAL A 49 -11.70 -6.57 8.79
N ARG A 50 -11.26 -7.45 9.68
CA ARG A 50 -12.14 -8.25 10.53
C ARG A 50 -11.77 -8.12 12.00
N THR A 51 -12.70 -8.45 12.89
CA THR A 51 -12.47 -8.44 14.34
C THR A 51 -11.59 -9.60 14.83
N GLY A 52 -11.32 -10.60 13.98
CA GLY A 52 -10.45 -11.73 14.29
C GLY A 52 -9.76 -12.36 13.06
N PRO A 53 -8.79 -13.26 13.29
CA PRO A 53 -8.00 -13.90 12.25
C PRO A 53 -8.82 -15.00 11.55
N GLY A 54 -9.45 -14.68 10.43
CA GLY A 54 -10.21 -15.66 9.65
C GLY A 54 -11.40 -15.06 8.93
N LYS A 55 -11.99 -15.79 7.99
CA LYS A 55 -13.16 -15.32 7.23
C LYS A 55 -14.47 -15.37 8.02
N ASP A 56 -14.51 -16.17 9.08
CA ASP A 56 -15.70 -16.40 9.91
C ASP A 56 -15.96 -15.26 10.90
N TYR A 57 -14.96 -14.41 11.15
CA TYR A 57 -15.10 -13.22 11.98
C TYR A 57 -15.83 -12.09 11.25
N PRO A 58 -16.64 -11.27 11.94
CA PRO A 58 -17.34 -10.16 11.31
C PRO A 58 -16.37 -9.12 10.72
N VAL A 59 -16.82 -8.46 9.66
CA VAL A 59 -16.08 -7.36 9.03
C VAL A 59 -16.16 -6.15 9.95
N ALA A 60 -15.00 -5.67 10.40
CA ALA A 60 -14.88 -4.50 11.26
C ALA A 60 -14.87 -3.20 10.45
N ALA A 61 -14.21 -3.19 9.29
CA ALA A 61 -14.15 -2.03 8.40
C ALA A 61 -13.79 -2.43 6.96
N TYR A 62 -13.93 -1.46 6.06
CA TYR A 62 -13.50 -1.54 4.67
C TYR A 62 -12.41 -0.50 4.42
N LEU A 63 -11.24 -0.93 3.96
CA LEU A 63 -10.12 -0.05 3.64
C LEU A 63 -10.01 0.12 2.13
N THR A 64 -9.88 1.35 1.67
CA THR A 64 -9.54 1.64 0.27
C THR A 64 -8.05 1.44 0.04
N GLU A 65 -7.63 1.23 -1.22
CA GLU A 65 -6.21 1.21 -1.56
C GLU A 65 -5.51 2.48 -1.07
N GLY A 66 -4.33 2.32 -0.46
CA GLY A 66 -3.55 3.43 0.07
C GLY A 66 -3.99 3.95 1.44
N THR A 67 -5.03 3.37 2.06
CA THR A 67 -5.37 3.67 3.45
C THR A 67 -4.23 3.25 4.37
N LEU A 68 -3.76 4.20 5.20
CA LEU A 68 -2.72 3.96 6.19
C LEU A 68 -3.25 3.09 7.32
N VAL A 69 -2.47 2.07 7.68
CA VAL A 69 -2.74 1.19 8.82
C VAL A 69 -1.48 1.02 9.66
N TYR A 70 -1.68 0.82 10.96
CA TYR A 70 -0.59 0.54 11.90
C TYR A 70 -0.46 -0.97 12.04
N TYR A 71 0.56 -1.56 11.44
CA TYR A 71 0.88 -2.97 11.57
C TYR A 71 1.53 -3.25 12.93
N VAL A 72 0.99 -4.21 13.67
CA VAL A 72 1.53 -4.61 14.96
C VAL A 72 2.42 -5.82 14.73
N SER A 73 3.74 -5.66 14.83
CA SER A 73 4.71 -6.79 14.78
C SER A 73 4.88 -7.43 16.17
N GLY A 74 5.30 -8.70 16.27
CA GLY A 74 5.40 -9.43 17.55
C GLY A 74 4.73 -10.82 17.61
N ASN A 75 4.80 -11.43 18.79
CA ASN A 75 4.48 -12.84 19.06
C ASN A 75 2.99 -13.16 18.77
N GLY A 76 2.73 -14.12 17.87
CA GLY A 76 1.37 -14.52 17.45
C GLY A 76 0.86 -13.90 16.14
N ASN A 77 1.69 -13.14 15.42
CA ASN A 77 1.34 -12.65 14.09
C ASN A 77 1.59 -13.73 13.03
N ASN A 78 0.68 -13.83 12.06
CA ASN A 78 0.60 -14.88 11.03
C ASN A 78 -0.22 -16.12 11.43
N LEU A 79 -1.39 -15.90 12.05
CA LEU A 79 -2.46 -16.90 12.12
C LEU A 79 -3.06 -17.03 10.71
N ASP A 80 -2.64 -18.02 9.92
CA ASP A 80 -3.13 -18.28 8.55
C ASP A 80 -3.08 -17.08 7.58
N ASN A 81 -1.94 -16.38 7.50
CA ASN A 81 -1.75 -15.16 6.70
C ASN A 81 -2.60 -13.96 7.14
N TRP A 82 -3.17 -13.97 8.35
CA TRP A 82 -3.82 -12.80 8.95
C TRP A 82 -2.88 -12.05 9.90
N ASN A 83 -2.91 -10.72 9.79
CA ASN A 83 -2.07 -9.82 10.55
C ASN A 83 -2.90 -8.89 11.39
N LYS A 84 -2.40 -8.64 12.61
CA LYS A 84 -2.96 -7.69 13.53
C LYS A 84 -2.59 -6.27 13.11
N ILE A 85 -3.60 -5.41 12.99
CA ILE A 85 -3.46 -4.00 12.62
C ILE A 85 -4.32 -3.11 13.51
N ILE A 86 -3.95 -1.84 13.61
CA ILE A 86 -4.80 -0.78 14.15
C ILE A 86 -5.21 0.12 12.99
N VAL A 87 -6.51 0.35 12.84
CA VAL A 87 -7.08 1.24 11.82
C VAL A 87 -7.38 2.59 12.49
N PRO A 88 -6.78 3.70 12.04
CA PRO A 88 -7.08 5.02 12.58
C PRO A 88 -8.59 5.33 12.43
N GLY A 89 -9.23 5.76 13.51
CA GLY A 89 -10.66 6.11 13.52
C GLY A 89 -11.63 4.95 13.73
N VAL A 90 -11.14 3.72 13.96
CA VAL A 90 -11.93 2.61 14.48
C VAL A 90 -11.60 2.46 15.96
N GLU A 91 -12.53 2.82 16.84
CA GLU A 91 -12.31 2.78 18.29
C GLU A 91 -12.33 1.34 18.82
N GLY A 92 -11.37 1.01 19.69
CA GLY A 92 -11.54 -0.02 20.72
C GLY A 92 -10.88 -1.38 20.50
N GLU A 93 -10.60 -1.84 19.27
CA GLU A 93 -10.08 -3.20 19.07
C GLU A 93 -9.05 -3.34 17.92
N TYR A 94 -8.12 -4.28 18.07
CA TYR A 94 -7.24 -4.69 16.98
C TYR A 94 -8.06 -5.32 15.86
N CYS A 95 -7.79 -4.89 14.63
CA CYS A 95 -8.37 -5.50 13.43
C CYS A 95 -7.39 -6.51 12.83
N TYR A 96 -7.92 -7.39 11.97
CA TYR A 96 -7.16 -8.40 11.25
C TYR A 96 -7.33 -8.23 9.74
N ILE A 97 -6.21 -8.31 9.03
CA ILE A 97 -6.12 -8.16 7.57
C ILE A 97 -5.20 -9.24 6.98
N GLN A 98 -5.50 -9.73 5.77
CA GLN A 98 -4.61 -10.70 5.13
C GLN A 98 -3.29 -10.05 4.69
N GLN A 99 -2.16 -10.75 4.83
CA GLN A 99 -0.82 -10.28 4.46
C GLN A 99 -0.75 -9.79 3.01
N LYS A 100 -1.44 -10.45 2.09
CA LYS A 100 -1.48 -10.08 0.67
C LYS A 100 -2.04 -8.67 0.41
N TYR A 101 -2.75 -8.08 1.38
CA TYR A 101 -3.32 -6.74 1.28
C TYR A 101 -2.51 -5.67 2.01
N LEU A 102 -1.33 -6.00 2.54
CA LEU A 102 -0.45 -5.06 3.23
C LEU A 102 0.81 -4.75 2.42
N THR A 103 1.21 -3.48 2.36
CA THR A 103 2.47 -3.02 1.75
C THR A 103 3.16 -1.97 2.61
N ASP A 104 4.50 -2.01 2.65
CA ASP A 104 5.32 -1.00 3.32
C ASP A 104 5.40 0.30 2.53
N LYS A 105 5.35 0.19 1.20
CA LYS A 105 5.33 1.35 0.32
C LYS A 105 3.90 1.85 0.24
N LYS A 106 3.68 3.13 0.59
CA LYS A 106 2.46 3.82 0.22
C LYS A 106 2.21 3.54 -1.26
N PRO A 107 1.00 3.10 -1.65
CA PRO A 107 0.54 3.22 -3.02
C PRO A 107 0.57 4.71 -3.40
N SER A 108 1.75 5.20 -3.73
CA SER A 108 2.00 6.49 -4.32
C SER A 108 2.37 6.18 -5.76
N THR A 109 1.57 6.70 -6.67
CA THR A 109 1.68 6.53 -8.11
C THR A 109 0.98 5.26 -8.63
N PRO A 110 0.04 5.40 -9.58
CA PRO A 110 -0.59 4.27 -10.25
C PRO A 110 0.49 3.37 -10.87
N SER A 111 0.33 2.08 -10.60
CA SER A 111 1.37 1.06 -10.68
C SER A 111 2.13 0.98 -12.00
N GLU A 112 3.40 0.58 -11.94
CA GLU A 112 4.33 0.29 -13.04
C GLU A 112 3.73 -0.35 -14.32
N PRO A 113 2.78 -1.33 -14.28
CA PRO A 113 2.11 -1.82 -15.49
C PRO A 113 1.18 -0.80 -16.17
N GLU A 114 0.60 0.12 -15.39
CA GLU A 114 -0.34 1.12 -15.89
C GLU A 114 0.35 2.33 -16.51
N GLN A 115 1.53 2.70 -16.00
CA GLN A 115 2.41 3.65 -16.69
C GLN A 115 2.91 3.09 -18.02
N GLY A 116 3.30 1.81 -18.07
CA GLY A 116 3.64 1.13 -19.32
C GLY A 116 2.49 1.17 -20.32
N SER A 117 1.27 0.87 -19.86
CA SER A 117 0.05 0.88 -20.69
C SER A 117 -0.36 2.28 -21.15
N ALA A 118 -0.28 3.28 -20.27
CA ALA A 118 -0.54 4.68 -20.59
C ALA A 118 0.49 5.23 -21.59
N ASN A 119 1.77 4.91 -21.41
CA ASN A 119 2.82 5.26 -22.36
C ASN A 119 2.67 4.50 -23.68
N ALA A 120 2.20 3.25 -23.68
CA ALA A 120 1.89 2.51 -24.90
C ALA A 120 0.74 3.18 -25.66
N ARG A 121 -0.31 3.61 -24.96
CA ARG A 121 -1.48 4.28 -25.55
C ARG A 121 -1.13 5.65 -26.12
N TYR A 122 -0.57 6.55 -25.30
CA TYR A 122 -0.35 7.96 -25.66
C TYR A 122 1.09 8.30 -26.10
N GLY A 123 2.01 7.34 -26.05
CA GLY A 123 3.43 7.55 -26.30
C GLY A 123 4.20 7.95 -25.03
N SER A 124 5.52 7.73 -25.04
CA SER A 124 6.43 8.12 -23.96
C SER A 124 6.84 9.60 -24.02
N LYS A 125 6.73 10.24 -25.18
CA LYS A 125 6.98 11.67 -25.38
C LYS A 125 5.78 12.53 -24.95
N ASN A 126 6.05 13.71 -24.40
CA ASN A 126 4.99 14.64 -24.00
C ASN A 126 4.27 15.19 -25.24
N LEU A 127 2.94 15.19 -25.22
CA LEU A 127 2.12 15.84 -26.25
C LEU A 127 1.77 17.25 -25.78
N LYS A 128 1.93 18.22 -26.68
CA LYS A 128 1.66 19.65 -26.43
C LYS A 128 1.21 20.32 -27.72
N LYS A 129 0.76 21.57 -27.62
CA LYS A 129 0.39 22.38 -28.80
C LYS A 129 1.43 22.27 -29.91
N GLY A 130 0.97 21.99 -31.13
CA GLY A 130 1.81 21.75 -32.31
C GLY A 130 2.28 20.31 -32.49
N SER A 131 2.05 19.42 -31.52
CA SER A 131 2.26 17.97 -31.71
C SER A 131 1.25 17.41 -32.71
N LYS A 132 1.67 16.44 -33.51
CA LYS A 132 0.84 15.82 -34.55
C LYS A 132 1.00 14.30 -34.57
N GLY A 133 0.00 13.61 -35.11
CA GLY A 133 0.09 12.18 -35.45
C GLY A 133 -0.88 11.28 -34.68
N SER A 134 -0.66 9.96 -34.79
CA SER A 134 -1.57 8.94 -34.26
C SER A 134 -1.80 9.04 -32.75
N LYS A 135 -0.75 9.37 -31.98
CA LYS A 135 -0.87 9.54 -30.52
C LYS A 135 -1.76 10.73 -30.12
N VAL A 136 -1.75 11.80 -30.93
CA VAL A 136 -2.66 12.94 -30.73
C VAL A 136 -4.10 12.54 -31.08
N ARG A 137 -4.31 11.73 -32.13
CA ARG A 137 -5.65 11.19 -32.44
C ARG A 137 -6.21 10.36 -31.29
N VAL A 138 -5.41 9.46 -30.73
CA VAL A 138 -5.81 8.64 -29.57
C VAL A 138 -6.19 9.53 -28.38
N LEU A 139 -5.34 10.51 -28.04
CA LEU A 139 -5.66 11.49 -27.00
C LEU A 139 -6.99 12.21 -27.27
N GLN A 140 -7.21 12.67 -28.51
CA GLN A 140 -8.44 13.39 -28.86
C GLN A 140 -9.68 12.50 -28.80
N GLN A 141 -9.58 11.23 -29.20
CA GLN A 141 -10.65 10.25 -29.07
C GLN A 141 -11.01 10.02 -27.60
N ASP A 142 -10.01 9.86 -26.75
CA ASP A 142 -10.20 9.60 -25.33
C ASP A 142 -10.81 10.82 -24.63
N LEU A 143 -10.30 12.03 -24.88
CA LEU A 143 -10.91 13.26 -24.39
C LEU A 143 -12.35 13.41 -24.90
N LYS A 144 -12.63 13.11 -26.17
CA LYS A 144 -13.98 13.16 -26.71
C LYS A 144 -14.90 12.16 -26.00
N SER A 145 -14.40 10.96 -25.72
CA SER A 145 -15.15 9.96 -24.96
C SER A 145 -15.49 10.47 -23.56
N LEU A 146 -14.57 11.15 -22.88
CA LEU A 146 -14.76 11.76 -21.55
C LEU A 146 -15.68 13.00 -21.57
N GLY A 147 -16.27 13.35 -22.72
CA GLY A 147 -17.25 14.43 -22.84
C GLY A 147 -16.67 15.77 -23.32
N TYR A 148 -15.39 15.83 -23.67
CA TYR A 148 -14.79 17.05 -24.23
C TYR A 148 -15.10 17.18 -25.72
N ASN A 149 -15.86 18.20 -26.11
CA ASN A 149 -16.24 18.40 -27.51
C ASN A 149 -15.09 18.98 -28.35
N ILE A 150 -14.26 18.09 -28.91
CA ILE A 150 -13.12 18.42 -29.78
C ILE A 150 -13.13 17.59 -31.07
N ALA A 151 -12.45 18.11 -32.10
CA ALA A 151 -12.20 17.37 -33.34
C ALA A 151 -11.08 16.34 -33.14
N VAL A 152 -11.19 15.20 -33.82
CA VAL A 152 -10.17 14.14 -33.86
C VAL A 152 -9.48 14.19 -35.23
N ASP A 153 -8.59 15.16 -35.40
CA ASP A 153 -7.85 15.40 -36.64
C ASP A 153 -6.41 14.86 -36.56
N GLY A 154 -5.88 14.66 -35.35
CA GLY A 154 -4.50 14.31 -35.08
C GLY A 154 -3.58 15.51 -34.94
N ASP A 155 -4.13 16.72 -34.88
CA ASP A 155 -3.41 17.97 -34.67
C ASP A 155 -3.70 18.52 -33.28
N PHE A 156 -2.64 18.70 -32.48
CA PHE A 156 -2.76 19.27 -31.14
C PHE A 156 -2.88 20.79 -31.26
N GLY A 157 -4.07 21.27 -31.63
CA GLY A 157 -4.43 22.68 -31.73
C GLY A 157 -4.91 23.30 -30.42
N ALA A 158 -5.36 24.56 -30.50
CA ALA A 158 -5.83 25.32 -29.33
C ALA A 158 -7.07 24.70 -28.66
N LYS A 159 -7.97 24.08 -29.44
CA LYS A 159 -9.14 23.37 -28.90
C LYS A 159 -8.72 22.15 -28.07
N THR A 160 -7.77 21.35 -28.58
CA THR A 160 -7.20 20.20 -27.87
C THR A 160 -6.49 20.64 -26.59
N GLU A 161 -5.69 21.72 -26.65
CA GLU A 161 -5.02 22.28 -25.47
C GLU A 161 -6.02 22.72 -24.38
N LYS A 162 -7.10 23.41 -24.77
CA LYS A 162 -8.15 23.83 -23.84
C LYS A 162 -8.82 22.62 -23.18
N ALA A 163 -9.09 21.56 -23.94
CA ALA A 163 -9.66 20.31 -23.41
C ALA A 163 -8.70 19.62 -22.43
N VAL A 164 -7.40 19.55 -22.75
CA VAL A 164 -6.39 19.00 -21.84
C VAL A 164 -6.30 19.80 -20.55
N LYS A 165 -6.29 21.14 -20.62
CA LYS A 165 -6.29 22.01 -19.43
C LYS A 165 -7.54 21.81 -18.57
N ALA A 166 -8.70 21.66 -19.21
CA ALA A 166 -9.95 21.39 -18.52
C ALA A 166 -9.91 20.02 -17.80
N PHE A 167 -9.42 18.98 -18.48
CA PHE A 167 -9.19 17.66 -17.91
C PHE A 167 -8.23 17.72 -16.71
N GLN A 168 -7.06 18.33 -16.88
CA GLN A 168 -6.09 18.50 -15.81
C GLN A 168 -6.71 19.20 -14.59
N LYS A 169 -7.47 20.28 -14.80
CA LYS A 169 -8.16 21.00 -13.73
C LYS A 169 -9.20 20.12 -13.02
N ALA A 170 -10.00 19.36 -13.78
CA ALA A 170 -11.01 18.46 -13.22
C ALA A 170 -10.39 17.36 -12.35
N HIS A 171 -9.21 16.88 -12.73
CA HIS A 171 -8.46 15.83 -12.02
C HIS A 171 -7.39 16.38 -11.05
N LYS A 172 -7.47 17.67 -10.67
CA LYS A 172 -6.56 18.33 -9.70
C LYS A 172 -5.08 18.23 -10.08
N LEU A 173 -4.78 18.17 -11.37
CA LEU A 173 -3.43 18.25 -11.93
C LEU A 173 -3.08 19.70 -12.26
N THR A 174 -1.79 19.98 -12.44
CA THR A 174 -1.32 21.25 -12.99
C THR A 174 -1.86 21.43 -14.41
N ALA A 175 -2.67 22.46 -14.64
CA ALA A 175 -3.33 22.74 -15.93
C ALA A 175 -2.40 23.47 -16.92
N ASP A 176 -1.23 22.87 -17.19
CA ASP A 176 -0.22 23.41 -18.11
C ASP A 176 -0.54 23.17 -19.59
N GLY A 177 -1.54 22.33 -19.91
CA GLY A 177 -1.90 21.94 -21.28
C GLY A 177 -0.92 20.95 -21.92
N ILE A 178 -0.02 20.38 -21.13
CA ILE A 178 0.97 19.39 -21.58
C ILE A 178 0.57 18.02 -21.08
N VAL A 179 0.48 17.07 -22.01
CA VAL A 179 0.20 15.67 -21.70
C VAL A 179 1.52 14.97 -21.36
N GLY A 180 1.97 15.20 -20.13
CA GLY A 180 3.12 14.52 -19.51
C GLY A 180 2.75 13.21 -18.83
N PRO A 181 3.70 12.53 -18.15
CA PRO A 181 3.47 11.20 -17.55
C PRO A 181 2.27 11.14 -16.60
N LYS A 182 2.12 12.15 -15.73
CA LYS A 182 0.99 12.24 -14.79
C LYS A 182 -0.34 12.39 -15.53
N THR A 183 -0.40 13.31 -16.49
CA THR A 183 -1.60 13.53 -17.31
C THR A 183 -1.97 12.28 -18.10
N ARG A 184 -1.02 11.60 -18.75
CA ARG A 184 -1.25 10.36 -19.50
C ARG A 184 -1.83 9.26 -18.62
N LEU A 185 -1.27 9.10 -17.43
CA LEU A 185 -1.68 8.08 -16.49
C LEU A 185 -3.10 8.33 -16.01
N GLU A 186 -3.40 9.58 -15.63
CA GLU A 186 -4.74 9.96 -15.21
C GLU A 186 -5.77 9.78 -16.35
N LEU A 187 -5.41 10.14 -17.58
CA LEU A 187 -6.26 9.94 -18.75
C LEU A 187 -6.49 8.46 -19.03
N TYR A 188 -5.46 7.62 -18.82
CA TYR A 188 -5.60 6.16 -18.91
C TYR A 188 -6.55 5.62 -17.83
N MET A 189 -6.43 6.09 -16.57
CA MET A 189 -7.33 5.69 -15.48
C MET A 189 -8.79 6.10 -15.76
N ALA A 190 -8.99 7.35 -16.18
CA ALA A 190 -10.32 7.89 -16.48
C ALA A 190 -11.04 7.11 -17.59
N ILE A 191 -10.28 6.58 -18.57
CA ILE A 191 -10.84 5.75 -19.64
C ILE A 191 -11.07 4.31 -19.17
N LYS A 192 -10.14 3.74 -18.40
CA LYS A 192 -10.19 2.34 -17.97
C LYS A 192 -11.33 2.05 -16.97
N TYR A 193 -11.67 3.02 -16.11
CA TYR A 193 -12.64 2.86 -15.02
C TYR A 193 -13.89 3.73 -15.18
N ARG A 194 -14.21 4.12 -16.41
CA ARG A 194 -15.48 4.77 -16.75
C ARG A 194 -16.64 3.79 -16.65
#